data_AF-A0A392QZT7-F1
#
_entry.id   AF-A0A392QZT7-F1
#
_cell.length_a   1.000
_cell.length_b   1.000
_cell.length_c   1.000
_cell.angle_alpha   90.00
_cell.angle_beta   90.00
_cell.angle_gamma   90.00
#
_symmetry.space_group_name_H-M   'P 1'
#
loop_
_entity.id
_entity.type
_entity.pdbx_description
1 polymer ?
#
loop_
_entity_poly.entity_id
_entity_poly.type
_entity_poly.pdbx_seq_one_letter_code
_entity_poly.pdbx_strand_id
1 'polypeptide(L)'
;MSGTSETVDNKSVGFDYSTINLVSSEHSFKKEPFFNGDAATFEWWKDRIYSHITGIDDELYDIVEEGVTFKNMNENGRLSIADKRALSTADKKIYMKHHKVKDII
;
A
#
# COMPACT_ATOMS: atom_id res chain seq x y z
N MET A 1 -9.83 35.01 -33.45
CA MET A 1 -9.96 34.35 -32.14
C MET A 1 -8.64 33.64 -31.88
N SER A 2 -7.71 34.29 -31.19
CA SER A 2 -6.38 33.72 -30.90
C SER A 2 -6.40 33.23 -29.47
N GLY A 3 -6.42 31.90 -29.28
CA GLY A 3 -6.31 31.28 -27.97
C GLY A 3 -4.87 31.31 -27.49
N THR A 4 -4.61 32.02 -26.40
CA THR A 4 -3.37 31.92 -25.65
C THR A 4 -3.40 30.63 -24.82
N SER A 5 -2.52 29.69 -25.13
CA SER A 5 -2.25 28.54 -24.27
C SER A 5 -1.42 29.01 -23.07
N GLU A 6 -2.03 29.01 -21.89
CA GLU A 6 -1.31 29.18 -20.62
C GLU A 6 -0.40 27.96 -20.42
N THR A 7 0.91 28.22 -20.37
CA THR A 7 1.89 27.23 -19.95
C THR A 7 1.86 27.20 -18.43
N VAL A 8 1.27 26.15 -17.85
CA VAL A 8 1.29 25.94 -16.40
C VAL A 8 2.72 25.56 -16.02
N ASP A 9 3.45 26.55 -15.50
CA ASP A 9 4.79 26.41 -14.95
C ASP A 9 4.71 25.52 -13.70
N ASN A 10 4.85 24.20 -13.88
CA ASN A 10 5.00 23.25 -12.79
C ASN A 10 6.38 23.49 -12.14
N LYS A 11 6.48 24.55 -11.35
CA LYS A 11 7.58 24.74 -10.41
C LYS A 11 7.58 23.53 -9.49
N SER A 12 8.56 22.64 -9.67
CA SER A 12 8.89 21.57 -8.75
C SER A 12 9.16 22.18 -7.38
N VAL A 13 8.12 22.25 -6.54
CA VAL A 13 8.26 22.61 -5.13
C VAL A 13 8.99 21.45 -4.49
N GLY A 14 10.24 21.66 -4.10
CA GLY A 14 11.01 20.66 -3.34
C GLY A 14 10.21 20.29 -2.09
N PHE A 15 9.73 19.05 -2.05
CA PHE A 15 8.94 18.56 -0.92
C PHE A 15 9.88 18.25 0.24
N ASP A 16 9.64 18.85 1.41
CA ASP A 16 10.48 18.64 2.59
C ASP A 16 10.10 17.32 3.29
N TYR A 17 10.91 16.29 3.05
CA TYR A 17 10.74 14.94 3.59
C TYR A 17 11.01 14.83 5.10
N SER A 18 11.57 15.87 5.74
CA SER A 18 11.82 15.86 7.19
C SER A 18 10.53 16.06 8.02
N THR A 19 9.53 16.72 7.43
CA THR A 19 8.24 17.04 8.07
C THR A 19 7.31 15.85 8.23
N ILE A 20 7.53 14.75 7.49
CA ILE A 20 6.71 13.54 7.53
C ILE A 20 6.96 12.70 8.80
N ASN A 21 7.97 13.06 9.59
CA ASN A 21 8.29 12.46 10.88
C ASN A 21 7.76 13.25 12.11
N LEU A 22 7.01 14.35 11.91
CA LEU A 22 6.19 14.98 12.96
C LEU A 22 4.76 14.42 12.82
N VAL A 23 4.14 13.71 13.74
CA VAL A 23 4.11 13.84 15.20
C VAL A 23 3.77 12.45 15.77
N SER A 24 4.67 11.86 16.57
CA SER A 24 4.32 10.74 17.44
C SER A 24 3.62 11.28 18.69
N SER A 25 2.38 11.76 18.54
CA SER A 25 1.51 12.00 19.68
C SER A 25 0.64 10.77 19.87
N GLU A 26 0.69 10.28 21.10
CA GLU A 26 -0.10 9.20 21.67
C GLU A 26 -1.48 9.09 21.00
N HIS A 27 -1.82 7.88 20.54
CA HIS A 27 -3.10 7.53 19.92
C HIS A 27 -3.30 7.89 18.42
N SER A 28 -2.25 7.81 17.61
CA SER A 28 -2.37 7.99 16.15
C SER A 28 -2.26 6.65 15.43
N PHE A 29 -3.36 6.20 14.81
CA PHE A 29 -3.28 5.27 13.68
C PHE A 29 -2.19 5.80 12.74
N LYS A 30 -1.11 5.02 12.54
CA LYS A 30 0.03 5.44 11.73
C LYS A 30 -0.52 5.87 10.37
N LYS A 31 -0.48 7.18 10.09
CA LYS A 31 -0.99 7.75 8.84
C LYS A 31 -0.38 6.99 7.67
N GLU A 32 -1.21 6.48 6.77
CA GLU A 32 -0.76 5.70 5.63
C GLU A 32 0.26 6.53 4.82
N PRO A 33 1.37 5.91 4.38
CA PRO A 33 2.35 6.58 3.54
C PRO A 33 1.69 7.09 2.24
N PHE A 34 1.62 8.41 2.02
CA PHE A 34 1.01 9.01 0.83
C PHE A 34 1.98 9.13 -0.36
N PHE A 35 1.85 8.26 -1.36
CA PHE A 35 2.73 8.25 -2.54
C PHE A 35 2.66 9.57 -3.33
N ASN A 36 3.81 10.22 -3.53
CA ASN A 36 3.91 11.52 -4.19
C ASN A 36 4.14 11.45 -5.72
N GLY A 37 4.32 10.25 -6.29
CA GLY A 37 4.53 10.06 -7.73
C GLY A 37 5.93 10.41 -8.25
N ASP A 38 6.86 10.81 -7.39
CA ASP A 38 8.23 11.15 -7.79
C ASP A 38 9.10 9.90 -7.91
N ALA A 39 9.51 9.59 -9.15
CA ALA A 39 10.35 8.45 -9.47
C ALA A 39 11.72 8.50 -8.75
N ALA A 40 12.27 9.68 -8.48
CA ALA A 40 13.53 9.82 -7.75
C ALA A 40 13.42 9.33 -6.29
N THR A 41 12.20 9.28 -5.75
CA THR A 41 11.93 8.81 -4.38
C THR A 41 11.35 7.41 -4.32
N PHE A 42 11.26 6.71 -5.45
CA PHE A 42 10.63 5.39 -5.50
C PHE A 42 11.30 4.35 -4.58
N GLU A 43 12.63 4.33 -4.51
CA GLU A 43 13.36 3.43 -3.59
C GLU A 43 13.07 3.76 -2.12
N TRP A 44 13.10 5.05 -1.75
CA TRP A 44 12.74 5.49 -0.40
C TRP A 44 11.28 5.15 -0.05
N TRP A 45 10.37 5.25 -1.03
CA TRP A 45 8.98 4.86 -0.88
C TRP A 45 8.81 3.36 -0.62
N LYS A 46 9.59 2.51 -1.31
CA LYS A 46 9.61 1.06 -1.05
C LYS A 46 10.04 0.77 0.39
N ASP A 47 11.13 1.38 0.86
CA ASP A 47 11.60 1.22 2.25
C ASP A 47 10.57 1.72 3.28
N ARG A 48 9.86 2.80 2.95
CA ARG A 48 8.81 3.37 3.79
C ARG A 48 7.59 2.46 3.90
N ILE A 49 7.13 1.90 2.77
CA ILE A 49 6.02 0.93 2.72
C ILE A 49 6.41 -0.37 3.42
N TYR A 50 7.63 -0.88 3.18
CA TYR A 50 8.19 -2.03 3.90
C TYR A 50 8.11 -1.84 5.42
N SER A 51 8.66 -0.72 5.92
CA SER A 51 8.66 -0.40 7.35
C SER A 51 7.25 -0.25 7.93
N HIS A 52 6.30 0.27 7.14
CA HIS A 52 4.92 0.44 7.56
C HIS A 52 4.20 -0.92 7.66
N ILE A 53 4.29 -1.75 6.62
CA ILE A 53 3.64 -3.06 6.54
C ILE A 53 4.23 -4.04 7.57
N THR A 54 5.56 -4.17 7.65
CA THR A 54 6.23 -5.01 8.66
C THR A 54 5.97 -4.53 10.08
N GLY A 55 5.82 -3.21 10.28
CA GLY A 55 5.42 -2.62 11.56
C GLY A 55 3.97 -2.89 11.96
N ILE A 56 3.16 -3.50 11.10
CA ILE A 56 1.80 -3.98 11.39
C ILE A 56 1.82 -5.49 11.69
N ASP A 57 2.45 -6.28 10.83
CA ASP A 57 2.66 -7.73 10.95
C ASP A 57 3.75 -8.12 9.93
N ASP A 58 4.79 -8.80 10.40
CA ASP A 58 6.02 -9.11 9.66
C ASP A 58 5.76 -9.99 8.43
N GLU A 59 4.78 -10.90 8.51
CA GLU A 59 4.43 -11.80 7.39
C GLU A 59 3.58 -11.09 6.31
N LEU A 60 3.11 -9.86 6.53
CA LEU A 60 2.32 -9.14 5.51
C LEU A 60 3.18 -8.71 4.32
N TYR A 61 4.45 -8.37 4.57
CA TYR A 61 5.33 -7.94 3.49
C TYR A 61 5.75 -9.12 2.61
N ASP A 62 5.94 -10.30 3.20
CA ASP A 62 6.17 -11.55 2.44
C ASP A 62 5.02 -11.81 1.46
N ILE A 63 3.78 -11.55 1.89
CA ILE A 63 2.58 -11.67 1.03
C ILE A 63 2.54 -10.62 -0.09
N VAL A 64 3.12 -9.43 0.11
CA VAL A 64 3.24 -8.40 -0.93
C VAL A 64 4.24 -8.84 -1.99
N GLU A 65 5.38 -9.39 -1.58
CA GLU A 65 6.45 -9.81 -2.50
C GLU A 65 6.14 -11.12 -3.23
N GLU A 66 5.75 -12.17 -2.49
CA GLU A 66 5.50 -13.50 -3.07
C GLU A 66 4.11 -13.59 -3.73
N GLY A 67 3.18 -12.74 -3.28
CA GLY A 67 1.77 -12.81 -3.67
C GLY A 67 1.06 -14.02 -3.07
N VAL A 68 -0.26 -14.07 -3.23
CA VAL A 68 -1.06 -15.23 -2.84
C VAL A 68 -1.94 -15.66 -4.00
N THR A 69 -1.77 -16.91 -4.44
CA THR A 69 -2.53 -17.48 -5.55
C THR A 69 -3.48 -18.56 -5.04
N PHE A 70 -4.74 -18.22 -4.82
CA PHE A 70 -5.80 -19.23 -4.60
C PHE A 70 -6.47 -19.59 -5.93
N LYS A 71 -6.75 -20.88 -6.12
CA LYS A 71 -7.26 -21.46 -7.39
C LYS A 71 -8.58 -20.86 -7.91
N ASN A 72 -9.37 -20.20 -7.05
CA ASN A 72 -10.70 -19.65 -7.36
C ASN A 72 -10.84 -18.15 -7.01
N MET A 73 -9.73 -17.40 -6.98
CA MET A 73 -9.79 -15.93 -6.79
C MET A 73 -10.36 -15.24 -8.03
N ASN A 74 -11.23 -14.25 -7.81
CA ASN A 74 -11.63 -13.33 -8.87
C ASN A 74 -10.56 -12.26 -9.15
N GLU A 75 -10.80 -11.41 -10.14
CA GLU A 75 -9.92 -10.27 -10.51
C GLU A 75 -9.62 -9.33 -9.34
N ASN A 76 -10.53 -9.23 -8.37
CA ASN A 76 -10.36 -8.41 -7.17
C ASN A 76 -9.64 -9.15 -6.04
N GLY A 77 -9.14 -10.36 -6.28
CA GLY A 77 -8.46 -11.19 -5.30
C GLY A 77 -9.35 -11.72 -4.18
N ARG A 78 -10.66 -11.81 -4.42
CA ARG A 78 -11.65 -12.33 -3.46
C ARG A 78 -12.09 -13.74 -3.85
N LEU A 79 -12.25 -14.60 -2.86
CA LEU A 79 -12.85 -15.92 -3.00
C LEU A 79 -14.37 -15.84 -2.84
N SER A 80 -15.08 -16.76 -3.50
CA SER A 80 -16.50 -16.98 -3.23
C SER A 80 -16.73 -17.45 -1.78
N ILE A 81 -17.96 -17.33 -1.28
CA ILE A 81 -18.29 -17.81 0.07
C ILE A 81 -18.06 -19.32 0.20
N ALA A 82 -18.35 -20.10 -0.85
CA ALA A 82 -18.16 -21.54 -0.86
C ALA A 82 -16.67 -21.89 -0.76
N ASP A 83 -15.82 -21.25 -1.57
CA ASP A 83 -14.38 -21.48 -1.60
C ASP A 83 -13.73 -21.04 -0.28
N LYS A 84 -14.12 -19.86 0.23
CA LYS A 84 -13.62 -19.35 1.53
C LYS A 84 -13.96 -20.30 2.68
N ARG A 85 -15.13 -20.96 2.64
CA ARG A 85 -15.52 -21.95 3.66
C ARG A 85 -14.71 -23.24 3.56
N ALA A 86 -14.40 -23.66 2.33
CA ALA A 86 -13.61 -24.86 2.03
C ALA A 86 -12.11 -24.73 2.36
N LEU A 87 -11.59 -23.51 2.56
CA LEU A 87 -10.21 -23.29 2.99
C LEU A 87 -9.89 -23.95 4.34
N SER A 88 -8.67 -24.48 4.45
CA SER A 88 -8.11 -24.93 5.72
C SER A 88 -7.94 -23.76 6.70
N THR A 89 -7.69 -24.06 7.98
CA THR A 89 -7.43 -23.01 8.98
C THR A 89 -6.18 -22.19 8.66
N ALA A 90 -5.14 -22.82 8.09
CA ALA A 90 -3.92 -22.14 7.66
C ALA A 90 -4.19 -21.22 6.47
N ASP A 91 -4.88 -21.72 5.44
CA ASP A 91 -5.20 -20.93 4.24
C ASP A 91 -6.14 -19.77 4.55
N LYS A 92 -7.05 -19.92 5.51
CA LYS A 92 -7.90 -18.83 6.00
C LYS A 92 -7.07 -17.69 6.59
N LYS A 93 -6.01 -18.00 7.34
CA LYS A 93 -5.11 -16.97 7.89
C LYS A 93 -4.39 -16.23 6.76
N ILE A 94 -3.82 -16.96 5.81
CA ILE A 94 -3.15 -16.38 4.64
C ILE A 94 -4.12 -15.50 3.83
N TYR A 95 -5.35 -15.99 3.59
CA TYR A 95 -6.39 -15.23 2.88
C TYR A 95 -6.80 -13.93 3.61
N MET A 96 -6.86 -13.94 4.94
CA MET A 96 -7.12 -12.72 5.73
C MET A 96 -5.96 -11.74 5.65
N LYS A 97 -4.72 -12.22 5.72
CA LYS A 97 -3.53 -11.38 5.56
C LYS A 97 -3.45 -10.76 4.16
N HIS A 98 -3.70 -11.53 3.10
CA HIS A 98 -3.82 -11.01 1.73
C HIS A 98 -4.85 -9.88 1.61
N HIS A 99 -6.05 -10.05 2.20
CA HIS A 99 -7.06 -8.98 2.16
C HIS A 99 -6.63 -7.74 2.97
N LYS A 100 -5.88 -7.93 4.06
CA LYS A 100 -5.33 -6.82 4.85
C LYS A 100 -4.27 -6.03 4.06
N VAL A 101 -3.39 -6.72 3.35
CA VAL A 101 -2.41 -6.09 2.44
C VAL A 101 -3.12 -5.23 1.39
N LYS A 102 -4.16 -5.77 0.73
CA LYS A 102 -4.95 -5.01 -0.27
C LYS A 102 -5.75 -3.83 0.27
N ASP A 103 -5.92 -3.74 1.59
CA ASP A 103 -6.59 -2.60 2.23
C ASP A 103 -5.58 -1.47 2.54
N ILE A 104 -4.29 -1.81 2.60
CA ILE A 104 -3.19 -0.87 2.91
C ILE A 104 -2.61 -0.22 1.64
N ILE A 105 -2.64 -0.92 0.50
CA ILE A 105 -2.05 -0.52 -0.79
C ILE A 105 -3.16 -0.26 -1.81
#